data_AF-M2UA26-F1
#
_entry.id   AF-M2UA26-F1
#
_cell.length_a   1.000
_cell.length_b   1.000
_cell.length_c   1.000
_cell.angle_alpha   90.00
_cell.angle_beta   90.00
_cell.angle_gamma   90.00
#
_symmetry.space_group_name_H-M   'P 1'
#
loop_
_entity.id
_entity.type
_entity.pdbx_description
1 polymer ?
#
loop_
_entity_poly.entity_id
_entity_poly.type
_entity_poly.pdbx_seq_one_letter_code
_entity_poly.pdbx_strand_id
1 'polypeptide(L)' 'MSLLQQDSVWVVAGCRVPLIFREINSYTFQVVGGAYVHGFMQGEALECNPVFRNVILVE' A
#
# COMPACT_ATOMS: atom_id res chain seq x y z
N MET A 1 5.48 13.60 -5.07
CA MET A 1 5.71 12.54 -6.07
C MET A 1 4.37 12.02 -6.52
N SER A 2 4.15 11.80 -7.81
CA SER A 2 2.88 11.29 -8.35
C SER A 2 2.84 9.76 -8.30
N LEU A 3 1.62 9.23 -8.18
CA LEU A 3 1.35 7.80 -8.31
C LEU A 3 1.43 7.40 -9.78
N LEU A 4 1.95 6.20 -10.03
CA LEU A 4 2.04 5.61 -11.36
C LEU A 4 1.36 4.23 -11.36
N GLN A 5 0.97 3.79 -12.55
CA GLN A 5 0.53 2.41 -12.74
C GLN A 5 1.61 1.45 -12.23
N GLN A 6 1.20 0.37 -11.56
CA GLN A 6 2.07 -0.64 -10.94
C GLN A 6 2.72 -0.24 -9.59
N ASP A 7 2.50 0.99 -9.10
CA ASP A 7 2.75 1.27 -7.69
C ASP A 7 1.88 0.34 -6.83
N SER A 8 2.46 -0.18 -5.75
CA SER A 8 1.84 -1.21 -4.91
C SER A 8 1.65 -0.71 -3.48
N VAL A 9 0.56 -1.12 -2.84
CA VAL A 9 0.24 -0.75 -1.45
C VAL A 9 0.60 -1.89 -0.51
N TRP A 10 1.39 -1.59 0.52
CA TRP A 10 1.91 -2.57 1.48
C TRP A 10 1.56 -2.17 2.92
N VAL A 11 1.24 -3.17 3.73
CA VAL A 11 1.20 -3.04 5.20
C VAL A 11 2.57 -3.40 5.72
N VAL A 12 3.28 -2.41 6.25
CA VAL A 12 4.62 -2.60 6.79
C VAL A 12 4.54 -2.58 8.31
N ALA A 13 5.09 -3.62 8.95
CA ALA A 13 5.13 -3.73 10.40
C ALA A 13 5.81 -2.49 11.02
N GLY A 14 5.15 -1.88 12.02
CA GLY A 14 5.62 -0.67 12.70
C GLY A 14 5.26 0.64 12.02
N CYS A 15 4.74 0.62 10.78
CA CYS A 15 4.20 1.82 10.13
C CYS A 15 2.75 2.06 10.55
N ARG A 16 2.38 3.33 10.76
CA ARG A 16 1.02 3.72 11.18
C ARG A 16 0.01 3.76 10.04
N VAL A 17 0.49 3.75 8.80
CA VAL A 17 -0.31 3.79 7.58
C VAL A 17 0.29 2.83 6.55
N PRO A 18 -0.52 2.25 5.64
CA PRO A 18 -0.01 1.56 4.47
C PRO A 18 0.93 2.47 3.66
N LEU A 19 1.99 1.87 3.13
CA LEU A 19 2.99 2.56 2.32
C LEU A 19 2.83 2.17 0.86
N ILE A 20 3.13 3.13 -0.02
CA ILE A 20 3.12 2.94 -1.46
C ILE A 20 4.55 2.72 -1.91
N PHE A 21 4.77 1.60 -2.59
CA PHE A 21 6.07 1.18 -3.09
C PHE A 21 6.07 1.09 -4.62
N ARG A 22 7.14 1.63 -5.20
CA ARG A 22 7.48 1.49 -6.62
C ARG A 22 8.66 0.56 -6.77
N GLU A 23 8.52 -0.50 -7.55
CA GLU A 23 9.67 -1.34 -7.91
C GLU A 23 10.62 -0.54 -8.80
N ILE A 24 11.90 -0.47 -8.42
CA ILE A 24 12.94 0.15 -9.24
C ILE A 24 13.79 -0.94 -9.89
N ASN A 25 14.16 -1.95 -9.11
CA ASN A 25 14.91 -3.13 -9.54
C ASN A 25 14.33 -4.38 -8.86
N SER A 26 14.74 -5.58 -9.28
CA SER A 26 14.37 -6.82 -8.59
C SER A 26 14.65 -6.73 -7.09
N TYR A 27 13.59 -6.90 -6.29
CA TYR A 27 13.62 -6.83 -4.82
C TYR A 27 14.02 -5.46 -4.23
N THR A 28 14.05 -4.40 -5.04
CA THR A 28 14.35 -3.04 -4.59
C THR A 28 13.19 -2.11 -4.88
N PHE A 29 12.63 -1.53 -3.83
CA PHE A 29 11.46 -0.67 -3.92
C PHE A 29 11.73 0.71 -3.32
N GLN A 30 11.22 1.74 -3.97
CA GLN A 30 11.19 3.10 -3.44
C GLN A 30 9.86 3.37 -2.74
N VAL A 31 9.93 3.97 -1.55
CA VAL A 31 8.75 4.53 -0.88
C VAL A 31 8.35 5.81 -1.62
N VAL A 32 7.17 5.81 -2.24
CA VAL A 32 6.63 6.97 -2.96
C VAL A 32 5.65 7.79 -2.13
N GLY A 33 5.04 7.19 -1.10
CA GLY A 33 4.13 7.88 -0.18
C GLY A 33 3.44 6.95 0.81
N GLY A 34 2.47 7.50 1.53
CA GLY A 34 1.51 6.75 2.35
C GLY A 34 0.14 6.70 1.67
N ALA A 35 -0.68 5.72 2.04
CA ALA A 35 -2.04 5.57 1.55
C ALA A 35 -3.05 5.50 2.71
N TYR A 36 -4.25 6.02 2.47
CA TYR A 36 -5.43 5.65 3.24
C TYR A 36 -6.19 4.57 2.47
N VAL A 37 -6.43 3.43 3.10
CA VAL A 37 -7.20 2.32 2.53
C VAL A 37 -8.45 2.11 3.39
N HIS A 38 -9.60 2.50 2.84
CA HIS A 38 -10.87 2.40 3.54
C HIS A 38 -11.22 0.94 3.87
N GLY A 39 -11.73 0.69 5.08
CA GLY A 39 -12.14 -0.64 5.54
C GLY A 39 -11.00 -1.60 5.88
N PHE A 40 -9.78 -1.08 6.06
CA PHE A 40 -8.58 -1.90 6.22
C PHE A 40 -7.58 -1.42 7.28
N MET A 41 -7.69 -0.15 7.70
CA MET A 41 -6.71 0.51 8.56
C MET A 41 -7.10 0.53 10.04
N GLN A 42 -8.18 -0.15 10.45
CA GLN A 42 -8.61 -0.30 11.84
C GLN A 42 -8.15 -1.64 12.45
N GLY A 43 -7.17 -2.29 11.83
CA GLY A 43 -6.59 -3.56 12.29
C GLY A 43 -7.02 -4.76 11.45
N GLU A 44 -7.99 -4.62 10.55
CA GLU A 44 -8.48 -5.70 9.69
C GLU A 44 -7.35 -6.31 8.83
N ALA A 45 -6.39 -5.48 8.43
CA ALA A 45 -5.16 -5.87 7.75
C ALA A 45 -4.35 -6.97 8.47
N LEU A 46 -4.40 -6.99 9.80
CA LEU A 46 -3.61 -7.89 10.64
C LEU A 46 -4.34 -9.20 10.95
N GLU A 47 -5.65 -9.25 10.74
CA GLU A 47 -6.47 -10.36 11.20
C GLU A 47 -6.64 -11.47 10.15
N CYS A 48 -6.67 -11.14 8.85
CA CYS A 48 -7.28 -12.04 7.87
C CYS A 48 -6.62 -12.04 6.48
N ASN A 49 -5.30 -12.29 6.33
CA ASN A 49 -4.55 -12.36 5.04
C ASN A 49 -5.28 -11.72 3.82
N PRO A 50 -5.63 -10.44 3.88
CA PRO A 50 -6.67 -9.92 3.01
C PRO A 50 -6.07 -9.63 1.63
N VAL A 51 -6.75 -10.11 0.58
CA VAL A 51 -6.31 -9.90 -0.81
C VAL A 51 -7.18 -8.84 -1.46
N PHE A 52 -6.58 -7.72 -1.82
CA PHE A 52 -7.25 -6.70 -2.62
C PHE A 52 -7.44 -7.19 -4.05
N ARG A 53 -8.68 -7.11 -4.54
CA ARG A 53 -8.96 -7.33 -5.97
C ARG A 53 -8.87 -6.03 -6.78
N ASN A 54 -9.34 -4.92 -6.21
CA ASN A 54 -9.34 -3.62 -6.86
C ASN A 54 -8.98 -2.54 -5.82
N VAL A 55 -8.06 -1.65 -6.16
CA VAL A 55 -7.76 -0.43 -5.40
C VAL A 55 -8.07 0.74 -6.31
N ILE A 56 -9.04 1.57 -5.92
CA ILE A 56 -9.46 2.75 -6.69
C ILE A 56 -8.77 3.96 -6.08
N LEU A 57 -8.08 4.73 -6.92
CA LEU A 57 -7.57 6.03 -6.53
C LEU A 57 -8.74 7.01 -6.49
N VAL A 58 -9.00 7.58 -5.31
CA VAL A 58 -9.93 8.68 -5.14
C VAL A 58 -9.13 9.99 -5.16
N GLU A 59 -9.56 10.93 -5.99
CA GLU A 59 -9.01 12.30 -6.03
C GLU A 59 -9.48 13.13 -4.83
#